data_AF-K5WEB7-F1
#
_entry.id   AF-K5WEB7-F1
#
_cell.length_a   1.000
_cell.length_b   1.000
_cell.length_c   1.000
_cell.angle_alpha   90.00
_cell.angle_beta   90.00
_cell.angle_gamma   90.00
#
_symmetry.space_group_name_H-M   'P 1'
#
loop_
_entity.id
_entity.type
_entity.pdbx_description
1 polymer ?
#
loop_
_entity_poly.entity_id
_entity_poly.type
_entity_poly.pdbx_seq_one_letter_code
_entity_poly.pdbx_strand_id
1 'polypeptide(L)'
;MKHPASSDENNDRCLMVIKRGRATGLTIGRANEICSYVREGYSKYGVYGTSKEWTIIPCDSKHGPFSLAGDSGSVIVDGQGRIGGVLTGGTGFADPSDITYATPISFILDRMQFHGLSKPNVDF
;
A
#
# COMPACT_ATOMS: atom_id res chain seq x y z
N MET A 1 2.49 10.48 -6.07
CA MET A 1 3.43 10.82 -4.97
C MET A 1 4.85 10.55 -5.46
N LYS A 2 5.68 11.59 -5.65
CA LYS A 2 7.09 11.44 -6.07
C LYS A 2 8.07 12.30 -5.26
N HIS A 3 7.58 13.08 -4.30
CA HIS A 3 8.39 13.94 -3.44
C HIS A 3 7.79 13.94 -2.03
N PRO A 4 8.43 13.27 -1.06
CA PRO A 4 7.96 13.30 0.32
C PRO A 4 8.14 14.72 0.89
N ALA A 5 7.02 15.31 1.33
CA ALA A 5 7.00 16.60 2.03
C ALA A 5 7.10 16.44 3.56
N SER A 6 7.13 15.20 4.03
CA SER A 6 7.12 14.82 5.45
C SER A 6 8.45 14.19 5.87
N SER A 7 8.72 14.23 7.17
CA SER A 7 9.82 13.51 7.82
C SER A 7 9.29 12.55 8.88
N ASP A 8 10.05 11.52 9.21
CA ASP A 8 9.75 10.62 10.32
C ASP A 8 10.27 11.14 11.68
N GLU A 9 10.20 10.31 12.72
CA GLU A 9 10.67 10.63 14.07
C GLU A 9 12.18 10.94 14.15
N ASN A 10 12.98 10.47 13.18
CA ASN A 10 14.42 10.73 13.10
C ASN A 10 14.75 11.93 12.21
N ASN A 11 13.72 12.67 11.76
CA ASN A 11 13.83 13.78 10.81
C ASN A 11 14.30 13.36 9.41
N ASP A 12 14.22 12.08 9.07
CA ASP A 12 14.51 11.57 7.73
C ASP A 12 13.29 11.79 6.84
N ARG A 13 13.53 12.31 5.63
CA ARG A 13 12.44 12.54 4.67
C ARG A 13 11.85 11.22 4.21
N CYS A 14 10.56 11.04 4.44
CA CYS A 14 9.84 9.83 4.05
C CYS A 14 8.40 10.15 3.65
N LEU A 15 7.81 9.27 2.85
CA LEU A 15 6.41 9.39 2.48
C LEU A 15 5.53 8.84 3.60
N MET A 16 4.93 9.73 4.39
CA MET A 16 3.96 9.33 5.41
C MET A 16 2.62 9.00 4.76
N VAL A 17 2.04 7.87 5.16
CA VAL A 17 0.77 7.37 4.63
C VAL A 17 -0.18 6.99 5.76
N ILE A 18 -1.47 7.08 5.47
CA ILE A 18 -2.56 6.94 6.41
C ILE A 18 -3.54 5.90 5.85
N LYS A 19 -4.11 5.09 6.73
CA LYS A 19 -5.16 4.13 6.40
C LYS A 19 -6.13 4.00 7.56
N ARG A 20 -7.40 3.68 7.26
CA ARG A 20 -8.36 3.20 8.27
C ARG A 20 -8.78 1.76 7.97
N GLY A 21 -8.23 0.82 8.75
CA GLY A 21 -8.54 -0.61 8.67
C GLY A 21 -9.62 -1.06 9.63
N ARG A 22 -10.19 -2.25 9.39
CA ARG A 22 -11.20 -2.86 10.27
C ARG A 22 -10.58 -3.37 11.57
N ALA A 23 -9.37 -3.95 11.50
CA ALA A 23 -8.70 -4.56 12.64
C ALA A 23 -7.89 -3.53 13.43
N THR A 24 -7.21 -2.62 12.73
CA THR A 24 -6.31 -1.63 13.37
C THR A 24 -6.93 -0.25 13.59
N GLY A 25 -8.08 0.06 13.00
CA GLY A 25 -8.61 1.41 13.01
C GLY A 25 -7.72 2.35 12.17
N LEU A 26 -7.51 3.58 12.65
CA LEU A 26 -6.67 4.56 11.95
C LEU A 26 -5.18 4.30 12.27
N THR A 27 -4.37 4.06 11.25
CA THR A 27 -2.92 3.88 11.38
C THR A 27 -2.15 4.79 10.43
N ILE A 28 -0.94 5.13 10.86
CA ILE A 28 0.03 5.92 10.11
C ILE A 28 1.26 5.05 9.87
N GLY A 29 1.83 5.10 8.67
CA GLY A 29 2.98 4.32 8.27
C GLY A 29 3.93 5.12 7.39
N ARG A 30 5.11 4.54 7.15
CA ARG A 30 6.12 5.06 6.24
C ARG A 30 6.13 4.19 4.99
N ALA A 31 5.84 4.82 3.86
CA ALA A 31 5.91 4.15 2.58
C ALA A 31 7.34 4.16 2.04
N ASN A 32 7.81 2.99 1.59
CA ASN A 32 9.07 2.89 0.87
C ASN A 32 8.87 3.36 -0.58
N GLU A 33 9.89 3.98 -1.17
CA GLU A 33 9.87 4.41 -2.57
C GLU A 33 10.13 3.24 -3.56
N ILE A 34 10.70 2.14 -3.06
CA ILE A 34 10.98 0.95 -3.87
C ILE A 34 9.74 0.06 -3.91
N CYS A 35 9.16 -0.12 -5.09
CA CYS A 35 8.11 -1.10 -5.35
C CYS A 35 8.72 -2.44 -5.81
N SER A 36 8.25 -3.54 -5.25
CA SER A 36 8.54 -4.88 -5.73
C SER A 36 7.59 -5.27 -6.87
N TYR A 37 8.05 -6.11 -7.79
CA TYR A 37 7.19 -6.73 -8.79
C TYR A 37 7.15 -8.23 -8.53
N VAL A 38 5.97 -8.76 -8.26
CA VAL A 38 5.76 -10.21 -8.17
C VAL A 38 5.22 -10.67 -9.52
N ARG A 39 5.94 -11.61 -10.14
CA ARG A 39 5.46 -12.31 -11.33
C ARG A 39 4.91 -13.65 -10.86
N GLU A 40 3.59 -13.79 -10.83
CA GLU A 40 2.98 -15.08 -10.60
C GLU A 40 3.11 -15.92 -11.86
N GLY A 41 4.12 -16.78 -11.88
CA GLY A 41 4.21 -17.87 -12.84
C GLY A 41 3.16 -18.91 -12.47
N TYR A 42 2.16 -19.09 -13.34
CA TYR A 42 1.04 -20.03 -13.21
C TYR A 42 -0.04 -19.65 -12.19
N SER A 43 -1.07 -18.93 -12.64
CA SER A 43 -2.40 -19.17 -12.11
C SER A 43 -2.97 -20.46 -12.72
N LYS A 44 -3.81 -21.18 -11.97
CA LYS A 44 -4.55 -22.38 -12.42
C LYS A 44 -5.42 -22.18 -13.67
N TYR A 45 -5.54 -20.94 -14.14
CA TYR A 45 -6.31 -20.52 -15.32
C TYR A 45 -5.42 -20.02 -16.46
N GLY A 46 -4.10 -20.19 -16.41
CA GLY A 46 -3.18 -19.75 -17.46
C GLY A 46 -3.02 -18.23 -17.59
N VAL A 47 -3.54 -17.47 -16.63
CA VAL A 47 -3.36 -16.01 -16.59
C VAL A 47 -2.01 -15.72 -15.96
N TYR A 48 -1.11 -15.13 -16.74
CA TYR A 48 0.14 -14.55 -16.25
C TYR A 48 -0.18 -13.23 -15.54
N GLY A 49 -0.02 -13.21 -14.22
CA GLY A 49 -0.21 -12.01 -13.40
C GLY A 49 1.14 -11.39 -13.06
N THR A 50 1.33 -10.11 -13.37
CA THR A 50 2.33 -9.31 -12.65
C THR A 50 1.55 -8.51 -11.62
N SER A 51 1.89 -8.61 -10.35
CA SER A 51 1.44 -7.66 -9.32
C SER A 51 2.59 -6.73 -8.98
N LYS A 52 2.23 -5.50 -8.59
CA LYS A 52 3.18 -4.51 -8.11
C LYS A 52 2.89 -4.30 -6.63
N GLU A 53 3.89 -4.50 -5.79
CA GLU A 53 3.77 -4.40 -4.35
C GLU A 53 4.50 -3.16 -3.87
N TRP A 54 3.77 -2.33 -3.14
CA TRP A 54 4.25 -1.14 -2.47
C TRP A 54 4.33 -1.43 -0.98
N THR A 55 5.52 -1.24 -0.43
CA THR A 55 5.85 -1.62 0.95
C THR A 55 5.59 -0.44 1.89
N ILE A 56 4.86 -0.71 2.98
CA ILE A 56 4.60 0.23 4.07
C ILE A 56 5.05 -0.41 5.37
N ILE A 57 5.87 0.32 6.13
CA ILE A 57 6.31 -0.08 7.47
C ILE A 57 5.62 0.79 8.54
N PRO A 58 5.55 0.34 9.80
CA PRO A 58 5.08 1.15 10.91
C PRO A 58 5.74 2.53 10.98
N CYS A 59 4.98 3.51 11.47
CA CYS A 59 5.47 4.88 11.69
C CYS A 59 6.71 4.88 12.61
N ASP A 60 6.64 4.11 13.69
CA ASP A 60 7.70 3.91 14.67
C ASP A 60 7.53 2.55 15.37
N SER A 61 8.37 2.28 16.37
CA SER A 61 8.34 1.05 17.17
C SER A 61 7.33 1.06 18.32
N LYS A 62 6.60 2.16 18.54
CA LYS A 62 5.76 2.38 19.73
C LYS A 62 4.27 2.25 19.46
N HIS A 63 3.82 2.58 18.25
CA HIS A 63 2.40 2.63 17.91
C HIS A 63 1.84 1.32 17.31
N GLY A 64 2.62 0.24 17.33
CA GLY A 64 2.19 -1.06 16.82
C GLY A 64 2.22 -1.15 15.30
N PRO A 65 1.56 -2.16 14.72
CA PRO A 65 1.68 -2.44 13.29
C PRO A 65 0.91 -1.43 12.46
N PHE A 66 1.33 -1.24 11.21
CA PHE A 66 0.53 -0.48 10.26
C PHE A 66 -0.75 -1.23 9.85
N SER A 67 -0.74 -2.57 9.83
CA SER A 67 -1.92 -3.38 9.48
C SER A 67 -1.95 -4.74 10.18
N LEU A 68 -3.15 -5.31 10.27
CA LEU A 68 -3.40 -6.67 10.75
C LEU A 68 -4.33 -7.43 9.81
N ALA A 69 -4.44 -8.75 10.02
CA ALA A 69 -5.42 -9.59 9.33
C ALA A 69 -6.82 -9.00 9.46
N GLY A 70 -7.48 -8.77 8.32
CA GLY A 70 -8.78 -8.09 8.24
C GLY A 70 -8.73 -6.64 7.76
N ASP A 71 -7.54 -6.04 7.62
CA ASP A 71 -7.37 -4.72 6.99
C ASP A 71 -7.27 -4.79 5.46
N SER A 72 -7.19 -5.97 4.87
CA SER A 72 -7.14 -6.17 3.41
C SER A 72 -8.28 -5.43 2.70
N GLY A 73 -7.97 -4.74 1.61
CA GLY A 73 -8.89 -3.90 0.85
C GLY A 73 -8.97 -2.45 1.34
N SER A 74 -8.36 -2.10 2.47
CA SER A 74 -8.33 -0.72 2.94
C SER A 74 -7.51 0.18 2.02
N VAL A 75 -8.02 1.38 1.77
CA VAL A 75 -7.34 2.40 0.98
C VAL A 75 -6.23 3.05 1.81
N ILE A 76 -5.07 3.23 1.19
CA ILE A 76 -3.94 3.96 1.74
C ILE A 76 -3.83 5.30 1.02
N VAL A 77 -3.77 6.38 1.79
CA VAL A 77 -3.66 7.76 1.30
C VAL A 77 -2.44 8.46 1.88
N ASP A 78 -1.99 9.54 1.26
CA ASP A 78 -1.03 10.45 1.91
C ASP A 78 -1.72 11.48 2.82
N GLY A 79 -0.93 12.35 3.45
CA GLY A 79 -1.43 13.44 4.31
C GLY A 79 -2.31 14.48 3.59
N GLN A 80 -2.40 14.46 2.26
CA GLN A 80 -3.30 15.30 1.47
C GLN A 80 -4.57 14.54 1.04
N GLY A 81 -4.72 13.28 1.42
CA GLY A 81 -5.85 12.44 1.03
C GLY A 81 -5.73 11.83 -0.38
N ARG A 82 -4.58 11.94 -1.04
CA ARG A 82 -4.37 11.34 -2.36
C ARG A 82 -4.15 9.85 -2.22
N ILE A 83 -4.84 9.05 -3.03
CA ILE A 83 -4.75 7.59 -2.98
C ILE A 83 -3.37 7.13 -3.45
N GLY A 84 -2.72 6.29 -2.65
CA GLY A 84 -1.47 5.63 -3.00
C GLY A 84 -1.65 4.19 -3.46
N GLY A 85 -2.57 3.47 -2.83
CA GLY A 85 -2.83 2.07 -3.16
C GLY A 85 -3.86 1.42 -2.26
N VAL A 86 -4.08 0.14 -2.50
CA VAL A 86 -5.02 -0.70 -1.75
C VAL A 86 -4.23 -1.80 -1.05
N LEU A 87 -4.42 -1.93 0.26
CA LEU A 87 -3.75 -2.95 1.06
C LEU A 87 -4.15 -4.36 0.60
N THR A 88 -3.17 -5.21 0.31
CA THR A 88 -3.40 -6.59 -0.11
C THR A 88 -3.06 -7.58 1.00
N GLY A 89 -1.98 -7.33 1.74
CA GLY A 89 -1.57 -8.19 2.83
C GLY A 89 -0.42 -7.60 3.64
N GLY A 90 0.17 -8.44 4.48
CA GLY A 90 1.35 -8.11 5.26
C GLY A 90 2.15 -9.36 5.58
N THR A 91 3.40 -9.17 5.98
CA THR A 91 4.31 -10.21 6.44
C THR A 91 5.12 -9.69 7.63
N GLY A 92 5.68 -10.61 8.40
CA GLY A 92 6.43 -10.29 9.61
C GLY A 92 6.43 -11.48 10.55
N PHE A 93 7.60 -11.76 11.14
CA PHE A 93 7.79 -12.88 12.06
C PHE A 93 7.55 -12.49 13.53
N ALA A 94 7.64 -11.19 13.83
CA ALA A 94 7.34 -10.65 15.14
C ALA A 94 5.91 -10.12 15.13
N ASP A 95 5.14 -10.51 16.14
CA ASP A 95 3.90 -9.85 16.46
C ASP A 95 4.28 -8.41 16.91
N PRO A 96 3.85 -7.36 16.20
CA PRO A 96 2.83 -7.34 15.15
C PRO A 96 3.39 -7.00 13.73
N SER A 97 2.72 -7.43 12.66
CA SER A 97 3.18 -7.35 11.25
C SER A 97 4.01 -6.11 10.89
N ASP A 98 5.33 -6.32 10.76
CA ASP A 98 6.30 -5.25 10.48
C ASP A 98 6.21 -4.67 9.07
N ILE A 99 5.68 -5.44 8.11
CA ILE A 99 5.64 -5.05 6.71
C ILE A 99 4.24 -5.25 6.15
N THR A 100 3.68 -4.17 5.61
CA THR A 100 2.42 -4.16 4.87
C THR A 100 2.70 -4.02 3.38
N TYR A 101 1.96 -4.76 2.57
CA TYR A 101 1.98 -4.66 1.11
C TYR A 101 0.67 -4.09 0.58
N ALA A 102 0.79 -3.20 -0.39
CA ALA A 102 -0.34 -2.63 -1.12
C ALA A 102 -0.10 -2.65 -2.61
N THR A 103 -1.16 -2.78 -3.40
CA THR A 103 -1.09 -2.58 -4.84
C THR A 103 -1.23 -1.08 -5.14
N PRO A 104 -0.26 -0.45 -5.84
CA PRO A 104 -0.36 0.96 -6.21
C PRO A 104 -1.62 1.27 -7.01
N ILE A 105 -2.24 2.42 -6.73
CA ILE A 105 -3.46 2.82 -7.43
C ILE A 105 -3.22 3.01 -8.94
N SER A 106 -2.05 3.55 -9.32
CA SER A 106 -1.70 3.70 -10.74
C SER A 106 -1.70 2.36 -11.45
N PHE A 107 -1.17 1.31 -10.81
CA PHE A 107 -1.18 -0.04 -11.37
C PHE A 107 -2.60 -0.57 -11.53
N ILE A 108 -3.47 -0.37 -10.54
CA ILE A 108 -4.88 -0.80 -10.60
C ILE A 108 -5.59 -0.09 -11.77
N LEU A 109 -5.40 1.22 -11.90
CA LEU A 109 -6.02 2.03 -12.95
C LEU A 109 -5.55 1.64 -14.35
N ASP A 110 -4.24 1.42 -14.52
CA ASP A 110 -3.66 0.94 -15.79
C ASP A 110 -4.26 -0.41 -16.18
N ARG A 111 -4.43 -1.33 -15.22
CA ARG A 111 -5.05 -2.64 -15.46
C ARG A 111 -6.54 -2.53 -15.76
N MET A 112 -7.27 -1.66 -15.05
CA MET A 112 -8.68 -1.39 -15.34
C MET A 112 -8.86 -0.88 -16.77
N GLN A 113 -8.03 0.09 -17.18
CA GLN A 113 -8.05 0.65 -18.53
C GLN A 113 -7.70 -0.41 -19.58
N PHE A 114 -6.66 -1.21 -19.34
CA PHE A 114 -6.28 -2.33 -20.22
C PHE A 114 -7.43 -3.33 -20.43
N HIS A 115 -8.27 -3.53 -19.43
CA HIS A 115 -9.44 -4.40 -19.48
C HIS A 115 -10.74 -3.68 -19.92
N GLY A 116 -10.65 -2.44 -20.44
CA GLY A 116 -11.77 -1.73 -21.06
C GLY A 116 -12.53 -0.75 -20.15
N LEU A 117 -12.08 -0.54 -18.89
CA LEU A 117 -12.65 0.45 -17.97
C LEU A 117 -11.90 1.78 -18.12
N SER A 118 -12.24 2.55 -19.16
CA SER A 118 -11.49 3.75 -19.58
C SER A 118 -11.93 5.07 -18.94
N LYS A 119 -12.97 5.08 -18.09
CA LYS A 119 -13.46 6.26 -17.37
C LYS A 119 -13.86 5.93 -15.92
N PRO A 120 -12.93 5.47 -15.08
CA PRO A 120 -13.19 5.36 -13.66
C PRO A 120 -13.50 6.76 -13.10
N ASN A 121 -14.51 6.87 -12.23
CA ASN A 121 -14.91 8.13 -11.60
C ASN A 121 -13.92 8.53 -10.50
N VAL A 122 -12.68 8.88 -10.89
CA VAL A 122 -11.57 9.26 -10.01
C VAL A 122 -10.98 10.60 -10.47
N ASP A 123 -11.09 11.61 -9.62
CA ASP A 123 -10.40 12.90 -9.80
C ASP A 123 -8.99 12.80 -9.18
N PHE A 124 -7.95 13.18 -9.94
CA PHE A 124 -6.53 13.12 -9.53
C PHE A 124 -5.99 14.45 -9.02
#